data_AF-A0A1I7XTC4-F1
#
_entry.id   AF-A0A1I7XTC4-F1
#
_cell.length_a   1.000
_cell.length_b   1.000
_cell.length_c   1.000
_cell.angle_alpha   90.00
_cell.angle_beta   90.00
_cell.angle_gamma   90.00
#
_symmetry.space_group_name_H-M   'P 1'
#
loop_
_entity.id
_entity.type
_entity.pdbx_description
1 polymer ?
#
loop_
_entity_poly.entity_id
_entity_poly.type
_entity_poly.pdbx_seq_one_letter_code
_entity_poly.pdbx_strand_id
1 'polypeptide(L)' 'MTTVISQVAVNQEKPVDREKICPLLLRVFCANGRHNPIADYTRGNVPANELQMYTWLAKCYEFVHKYT' A
#
# COMPACT_ATOMS: atom_id res chain seq x y z
N MET A 1 18.96 6.31 -29.53
CA MET A 1 18.66 5.95 -28.14
C MET A 1 17.29 6.53 -27.80
N THR A 2 16.24 5.71 -27.82
CA THR A 2 14.86 6.14 -27.60
C THR A 2 14.57 6.20 -26.10
N THR A 3 14.33 7.40 -25.58
CA THR A 3 13.97 7.63 -24.17
C THR A 3 12.50 7.29 -23.98
N VAL A 4 12.21 6.19 -23.29
CA VAL A 4 10.85 5.84 -22.85
C VAL A 4 10.52 6.68 -21.61
N ILE A 5 9.82 7.79 -21.80
CA ILE A 5 9.24 8.56 -20.69
C ILE A 5 7.88 7.91 -20.38
N SER A 6 7.78 7.22 -19.25
CA SER A 6 6.53 6.65 -18.75
C SER A 6 5.56 7.78 -18.40
N GLN A 7 4.50 7.94 -19.20
CA GLN A 7 3.47 8.95 -19.00
C GLN A 7 2.42 8.41 -18.02
N VAL A 8 2.76 8.26 -16.74
CA VAL A 8 1.74 8.02 -15.72
C VAL A 8 1.16 9.37 -15.32
N ALA A 9 0.01 9.72 -15.90
CA ALA A 9 -0.78 10.85 -15.44
C ALA A 9 -1.24 10.58 -14.00
N VAL A 10 -0.62 11.25 -13.03
CA VAL A 10 -1.05 11.24 -11.63
C VAL A 10 -2.38 11.98 -11.57
N ASN A 11 -3.48 11.23 -11.63
CA ASN A 11 -4.80 11.77 -11.37
C ASN A 11 -4.80 12.30 -9.94
N GLN A 12 -5.00 13.61 -9.77
CA GLN A 12 -5.17 14.21 -8.45
C GLN A 12 -6.28 13.45 -7.72
N GLU A 13 -5.92 12.87 -6.58
CA GLU A 13 -6.82 12.06 -5.76
C GLU A 13 -8.03 12.90 -5.34
N LYS A 14 -9.19 12.60 -5.91
CA LYS A 14 -10.46 13.20 -5.47
C LYS A 14 -10.72 12.73 -4.02
N PRO A 15 -11.22 13.61 -3.15
CA PRO A 15 -11.62 13.21 -1.80
C PRO A 15 -12.60 12.04 -1.86
N VAL A 16 -12.29 10.98 -1.11
CA VAL A 16 -13.08 9.75 -1.09
C VAL A 16 -14.32 9.95 -0.23
N ASP A 17 -15.50 9.76 -0.81
CA ASP A 17 -16.78 9.76 -0.09
C ASP A 17 -16.93 8.49 0.77
N ARG A 18 -16.70 8.65 2.08
CA ARG A 18 -16.65 7.54 3.06
C ARG A 18 -18.00 6.85 3.31
N GLU A 19 -19.11 7.47 2.89
CA GLU A 19 -20.46 6.92 3.01
C GLU A 19 -20.85 6.02 1.82
N LYS A 20 -20.20 6.19 0.66
CA LYS A 20 -20.56 5.47 -0.57
C LYS A 20 -19.56 4.39 -0.95
N ILE A 21 -18.37 4.40 -0.32
CA ILE A 21 -17.25 3.55 -0.71
C ILE A 21 -16.91 2.62 0.45
N CYS A 22 -17.04 1.32 0.19
CA CYS A 22 -16.67 0.27 1.13
C CYS A 22 -15.18 0.41 1.52
N PRO A 23 -14.84 0.43 2.81
CA PRO A 23 -13.45 0.49 3.24
C PRO A 23 -12.73 -0.79 2.82
N LEU A 24 -11.48 -0.65 2.37
CA LEU A 24 -10.62 -1.78 2.05
C LEU A 24 -9.88 -2.23 3.32
N LEU A 25 -9.61 -3.52 3.42
CA LEU A 25 -8.73 -4.07 4.45
C LEU A 25 -7.28 -3.93 3.99
N LEU A 26 -6.55 -2.99 4.60
CA LEU A 26 -5.13 -2.82 4.38
C LEU A 26 -4.36 -3.67 5.40
N ARG A 27 -3.53 -4.60 4.89
CA ARG A 27 -2.64 -5.46 5.68
C ARG A 27 -1.21 -4.95 5.49
N VAL A 28 -0.59 -4.46 6.56
CA VAL A 28 0.78 -3.92 6.56
C VAL A 28 1.67 -4.86 7.36
N PHE A 29 2.80 -5.26 6.78
CA PHE A 29 3.77 -6.11 7.45
C PHE A 29 4.98 -5.27 7.85
N CYS A 30 5.09 -4.98 9.15
CA CYS A 30 6.18 -4.17 9.69
C CYS A 30 7.42 -5.03 9.88
N ALA A 31 8.56 -4.53 9.41
CA ALA A 31 9.84 -5.22 9.55
C ALA A 31 10.84 -4.34 10.28
N ASN A 32 11.63 -4.94 11.17
CA ASN A 32 12.59 -4.21 12.00
C ASN A 32 13.88 -3.97 11.19
N GLY A 33 13.90 -2.87 10.43
CA GLY A 33 15.11 -2.32 9.79
C GLY A 33 15.26 -2.61 8.29
N ARG A 34 14.72 -3.70 7.74
CA ARG A 34 14.69 -4.00 6.29
C ARG A 34 13.37 -4.66 5.92
N HIS A 35 12.91 -4.51 4.67
CA HIS A 35 11.72 -5.22 4.18
C HIS A 35 11.82 -6.73 4.43
N ASN A 36 10.69 -7.34 4.81
CA ASN A 36 10.62 -8.80 4.95
C ASN A 36 11.02 -9.46 3.63
N PRO A 37 11.84 -10.52 3.66
CA PRO A 37 12.25 -11.22 2.44
C PRO A 37 11.05 -11.82 1.73
N ILE A 38 11.08 -11.84 0.39
CA ILE A 38 9.99 -12.35 -0.44
C ILE A 38 9.62 -13.81 -0.10
N ALA A 39 10.61 -14.58 0.36
CA ALA A 39 10.44 -15.98 0.74
C ALA A 39 9.39 -16.16 1.86
N ASP A 40 9.29 -15.20 2.79
CA ASP A 40 8.37 -15.27 3.92
C ASP A 40 6.90 -15.12 3.52
N TYR A 41 6.63 -14.60 2.31
CA TYR A 41 5.29 -14.45 1.74
C TYR A 41 4.84 -15.67 0.91
N THR A 42 5.65 -16.73 0.86
CA THR A 42 5.37 -17.90 0.01
C THR A 42 4.49 -18.92 0.76
N ARG A 43 3.69 -19.69 0.00
CA ARG A 43 2.85 -20.81 0.51
C ARG A 43 1.78 -20.39 1.54
N GLY A 44 1.30 -19.14 1.46
CA GLY A 44 0.30 -18.63 2.40
C GLY A 44 0.85 -18.28 3.78
N ASN A 45 2.17 -18.37 3.95
CA ASN A 45 2.82 -17.86 5.15
C ASN A 45 2.95 -16.33 5.03
N VAL A 46 2.83 -15.64 6.16
CA VAL A 46 3.03 -14.18 6.23
C VAL A 46 3.78 -13.84 7.52
N PRO A 47 4.58 -12.76 7.54
CA PRO A 47 5.26 -12.31 8.74
C PRO A 47 4.26 -12.01 9.88
N ALA A 48 4.60 -12.41 11.12
CA ALA A 48 3.70 -12.28 12.28
C ALA A 48 3.42 -10.82 12.68
N ASN A 49 4.27 -9.88 12.28
CA ASN A 49 4.13 -8.44 12.57
C ASN A 49 3.15 -7.78 11.59
N GLU A 50 1.93 -8.31 11.54
CA GLU A 50 0.86 -7.79 10.70
C GLU A 50 0.05 -6.72 11.45
N LEU A 51 -0.15 -5.57 10.80
CA LEU A 51 -1.08 -4.54 11.18
C LEU A 51 -2.21 -4.51 10.17
N GLN A 52 -3.44 -4.75 10.63
CA GLN A 52 -4.65 -4.66 9.83
C GLN A 52 -5.40 -3.38 10.14
N MET A 53 -5.82 -2.66 9.11
CA MET A 53 -6.64 -1.45 9.25
C MET A 53 -7.67 -1.33 8.13
N TYR A 54 -8.87 -0.91 8.50
CA TYR A 54 -9.89 -0.51 7.54
C TYR A 54 -9.64 0.92 7.10
N THR A 55 -9.37 1.11 5.82
CA THR A 55 -9.03 2.43 5.29
C THR A 55 -9.54 2.62 3.86
N TRP A 56 -9.26 3.77 3.28
CA TRP A 56 -9.58 4.10 1.89
C TRP A 56 -8.29 4.31 1.11
N LEU A 57 -8.35 4.07 -0.20
CA LEU A 57 -7.18 4.10 -1.10
C LEU A 57 -6.34 5.40 -0.96
N ALA A 58 -6.98 6.56 -0.86
CA ALA A 58 -6.29 7.84 -0.65
C ALA A 58 -5.43 7.86 0.64
N LYS A 59 -5.96 7.28 1.72
CA LYS A 59 -5.23 7.18 2.99
C LYS A 59 -4.15 6.10 2.95
N CYS A 60 -4.25 5.10 2.06
CA CYS A 60 -3.17 4.15 1.83
C CYS A 60 -1.92 4.81 1.23
N TYR A 61 -2.08 5.67 0.21
CA TYR A 61 -0.95 6.36 -0.40
C TYR A 61 -0.22 7.26 0.59
N GLU A 62 -0.97 8.06 1.35
CA GLU A 62 -0.42 8.92 2.41
C GLU A 62 0.34 8.09 3.47
N PHE A 63 -0.23 6.95 3.87
CA PHE A 63 0.42 6.04 4.82
C PHE A 63 1.73 5.47 4.25
N VAL A 64 1.74 4.95 3.03
CA VAL A 64 2.97 4.41 2.43
C VAL A 64 4.04 5.49 2.31
N HIS A 65 3.68 6.69 1.86
CA HIS A 65 4.64 7.79 1.67
C HIS A 65 5.24 8.33 2.97
N LYS A 66 4.59 8.10 4.12
CA LYS A 66 5.04 8.55 5.44
C LYS A 66 5.84 7.49 6.20
N TYR A 67 5.60 6.21 5.90
CA TYR A 67 6.12 5.07 6.68
C TYR A 67 7.08 4.14 5.90
N THR A 68 7.31 4.39 4.60
CA THR A 68 8.37 3.77 3.78
C THR A 68 9.37 4.84 3.37
#